data_AF-A0A3D2JDT7-F1
#
_entry.id   AF-A0A3D2JDT7-F1
#
_cell.length_a   1.000
_cell.length_b   1.000
_cell.length_c   1.000
_cell.angle_alpha   90.00
_cell.angle_beta   90.00
_cell.angle_gamma   90.00
#
_symmetry.space_group_name_H-M   'P 1'
#
loop_
_entity.id
_entity.type
_entity.pdbx_description
1 polymer ?
#
loop_
_entity_poly.entity_id
_entity_poly.type
_entity_poly.pdbx_seq_one_letter_code
_entity_poly.pdbx_strand_id
1 'polypeptide(L)'
;MYDVLAVFSVEYVIMKEVTMQSIKIIVEKHPDVYVAYPLGLKGAVVGEGDTYEAALADVKSAIRFYIETFGRDMIDADSPVLEAFVAEAGV
;
A
#
# COMPACT_ATOMS: atom_id res chain seq x y z
N MET A 1 -34.21 7.27 20.33
CA MET A 1 -32.99 8.09 20.44
C MET A 1 -31.77 7.22 20.81
N TYR A 2 -31.58 6.07 20.15
CA TYR A 2 -30.44 5.16 20.41
C TYR A 2 -29.84 4.54 19.12
N ASP A 3 -30.46 4.78 17.96
CA ASP A 3 -30.09 4.14 16.69
C ASP A 3 -28.89 4.81 15.99
N VAL A 4 -28.73 6.12 16.18
CA VAL A 4 -27.65 6.88 15.53
C VAL A 4 -26.26 6.48 16.08
N LEU A 5 -26.16 6.15 17.37
CA LEU A 5 -24.91 5.69 17.99
C LEU A 5 -24.50 4.29 17.55
N ALA A 6 -25.47 3.41 17.26
CA ALA A 6 -25.21 2.09 16.72
C ALA A 6 -24.72 2.16 15.27
N VAL A 7 -25.37 2.97 14.43
CA VAL A 7 -24.91 3.20 13.04
C VAL A 7 -23.53 3.86 13.01
N PHE A 8 -23.28 4.87 13.84
CA PHE A 8 -21.96 5.49 13.92
C PHE A 8 -20.88 4.54 14.44
N SER A 9 -21.22 3.63 15.35
CA SER A 9 -20.30 2.60 15.84
C SER A 9 -20.05 1.50 14.82
N VAL A 10 -21.06 1.12 14.03
CA VAL A 10 -20.92 0.14 12.94
C VAL A 10 -20.16 0.75 11.78
N GLU A 11 -20.48 1.96 11.33
CA GLU A 11 -19.66 2.68 10.34
C GLU A 11 -18.25 2.92 10.87
N TYR A 12 -18.07 3.30 12.14
CA TYR A 12 -16.75 3.45 12.73
C TYR A 12 -15.99 2.13 12.81
N VAL A 13 -16.64 1.01 13.17
CA VAL A 13 -16.03 -0.33 13.19
C VAL A 13 -15.72 -0.80 11.77
N ILE A 14 -16.63 -0.63 10.80
CA ILE A 14 -16.40 -0.93 9.38
C ILE A 14 -15.28 -0.04 8.83
N MET A 15 -15.23 1.25 9.15
CA MET A 15 -14.14 2.16 8.78
C MET A 15 -12.84 1.82 9.52
N LYS A 16 -12.91 1.21 10.70
CA LYS A 16 -11.77 0.74 11.48
C LYS A 16 -11.26 -0.64 11.04
N GLU A 17 -12.10 -1.49 10.46
CA GLU A 17 -11.71 -2.76 9.84
C GLU A 17 -11.24 -2.52 8.40
N VAL A 18 -11.85 -1.53 7.73
CA VAL A 18 -11.31 -0.79 6.58
C VAL A 18 -10.29 0.25 7.04
N THR A 19 -9.64 0.08 8.21
CA THR A 19 -8.37 0.80 8.45
C THR A 19 -7.33 0.18 7.54
N MET A 20 -7.31 0.69 6.32
CA MET A 20 -6.12 1.00 5.55
C MET A 20 -5.02 -0.03 5.79
N GLN A 21 -5.19 -1.23 5.22
CA GLN A 21 -4.12 -2.22 5.16
C GLN A 21 -2.87 -1.47 4.74
N SER A 22 -1.92 -1.37 5.66
CA SER A 22 -0.70 -0.60 5.46
C SER A 22 0.16 -1.39 4.49
N ILE A 23 0.13 -0.99 3.23
CA ILE A 23 0.98 -1.60 2.20
C ILE A 23 2.40 -1.11 2.45
N LYS A 24 3.32 -2.05 2.69
CA LYS A 24 4.74 -1.74 2.78
C LYS A 24 5.27 -1.39 1.40
N ILE A 25 6.07 -0.34 1.30
CA ILE A 25 6.67 0.13 0.05
C ILE A 25 8.18 0.15 0.23
N ILE A 26 8.91 -0.42 -0.71
CA ILE A 26 10.36 -0.23 -0.83
C ILE A 26 10.58 0.97 -1.75
N VAL A 27 11.50 1.85 -1.37
CA VAL A 27 11.97 2.94 -2.21
C VAL A 27 13.47 2.78 -2.39
N GLU A 28 13.90 2.70 -3.64
CA GLU A 28 15.29 2.60 -4.05
C GLU A 28 15.75 3.92 -4.63
N LYS A 29 16.96 4.36 -4.23
CA LYS A 29 17.62 5.47 -4.88
C LYS A 29 18.58 4.95 -5.96
N HIS A 30 18.27 5.26 -7.21
CA HIS A 30 19.14 5.10 -8.37
C HIS A 30 19.87 6.42 -8.69
N PRO A 31 21.00 6.41 -9.43
CA PRO A 31 21.73 7.63 -9.76
C PRO A 31 20.83 8.72 -10.36
N ASP A 32 19.94 8.31 -11.27
CA ASP A 32 19.09 9.22 -12.02
C ASP A 32 17.75 9.51 -11.33
N VAL A 33 17.17 8.54 -10.61
CA VAL A 33 15.79 8.65 -10.12
C VAL A 33 15.53 7.84 -8.85
N TYR A 34 14.41 8.09 -8.17
CA TYR A 34 13.89 7.19 -7.12
C TYR A 34 12.83 6.27 -7.73
N VAL A 35 12.88 5.00 -7.37
CA VAL A 35 11.91 3.97 -7.81
C VAL A 35 11.26 3.37 -6.57
N ALA A 36 9.94 3.22 -6.58
CA ALA A 36 9.16 2.71 -5.46
C ALA A 36 8.21 1.60 -5.90
N TYR A 37 8.08 0.56 -5.09
CA TYR A 37 7.16 -0.56 -5.37
C TYR A 37 6.57 -1.16 -4.08
N PRO A 38 5.30 -1.62 -4.10
CA PRO A 38 4.64 -2.21 -2.95
C PRO A 38 5.02 -3.68 -2.75
N LEU A 39 4.99 -4.12 -1.50
CA LEU A 39 5.08 -5.52 -1.10
C LEU A 39 3.68 -6.05 -0.76
N GLY A 40 3.41 -7.32 -1.06
CA GLY A 40 2.13 -7.96 -0.74
C GLY A 40 0.98 -7.57 -1.67
N LEU A 41 1.30 -7.06 -2.87
CA LEU A 41 0.34 -6.78 -3.93
C LEU A 41 0.60 -7.74 -5.09
N LYS A 42 -0.45 -8.36 -5.61
CA LYS A 42 -0.36 -9.18 -6.82
C LYS A 42 -0.11 -8.27 -8.03
N GLY A 43 0.69 -8.72 -9.00
CA GLY A 43 1.01 -7.97 -10.21
C GLY A 43 2.15 -6.96 -10.05
N ALA A 44 2.40 -6.18 -11.10
CA ALA A 44 3.49 -5.19 -11.14
C ALA A 44 2.93 -3.77 -10.96
N VAL A 45 3.15 -3.20 -9.78
CA VAL A 45 2.91 -1.78 -9.50
C VAL A 45 4.25 -1.14 -9.17
N VAL A 46 4.59 -0.07 -9.88
CA VAL A 46 5.82 0.69 -9.68
C VAL A 46 5.48 2.17 -9.78
N GLY A 47 6.20 2.99 -9.02
CA GLY A 47 6.21 4.44 -9.19
C GLY A 47 7.63 4.98 -9.25
N GLU A 48 7.80 6.13 -9.86
CA GLU A 48 9.10 6.75 -10.11
C GLU A 48 9.05 8.26 -9.83
N GLY A 49 10.17 8.86 -9.44
CA GLY A 49 10.25 10.31 -9.31
C GLY A 49 11.64 10.83 -8.97
N ASP A 50 11.87 12.11 -9.26
CA ASP A 50 13.16 12.77 -9.04
C ASP A 50 13.53 12.88 -7.55
N THR A 51 12.53 12.81 -6.65
CA THR A 51 12.70 12.79 -5.20
C THR A 51 12.05 11.57 -4.56
N TYR A 52 12.47 11.26 -3.34
CA TYR A 52 11.87 10.21 -2.52
C TYR A 52 10.35 10.40 -2.38
N GLU A 53 9.92 11.63 -2.09
CA GLU A 53 8.50 11.97 -1.91
C GLU A 53 7.72 11.85 -3.21
N ALA A 54 8.33 12.21 -4.34
CA ALA A 54 7.71 12.09 -5.66
C ALA A 54 7.46 10.62 -6.02
N ALA A 55 8.47 9.75 -5.90
CA ALA A 55 8.31 8.32 -6.15
C ALA A 55 7.29 7.67 -5.19
N LEU A 56 7.29 8.09 -3.91
CA LEU A 56 6.32 7.60 -2.93
C LEU A 56 4.88 8.06 -3.23
N ALA A 57 4.70 9.29 -3.71
CA ALA A 57 3.39 9.79 -4.13
C ALA A 57 2.89 9.09 -5.40
N ASP A 58 3.80 8.82 -6.33
CA ASP A 58 3.51 8.15 -7.59
C ASP A 58 3.05 6.70 -7.35
N VAL A 59 3.81 5.91 -6.59
CA VAL A 59 3.42 4.53 -6.27
C VAL A 59 2.12 4.46 -5.47
N LYS A 60 1.86 5.41 -4.55
CA LYS A 60 0.58 5.48 -3.83
C LYS A 60 -0.61 5.70 -4.77
N SER A 61 -0.42 6.51 -5.81
CA SER A 61 -1.44 6.76 -6.82
C SER A 61 -1.66 5.53 -7.69
N ALA A 62 -0.57 4.85 -8.07
CA ALA A 62 -0.61 3.60 -8.83
C ALA A 62 -1.32 2.47 -8.06
N ILE A 63 -1.02 2.29 -6.77
CA ILE A 63 -1.70 1.33 -5.88
C ILE A 63 -3.20 1.61 -5.83
N ARG A 64 -3.58 2.88 -5.65
CA ARG A 64 -4.99 3.28 -5.59
C ARG A 64 -5.71 2.93 -6.88
N PHE A 65 -5.14 3.33 -8.01
CA PHE A 65 -5.69 3.01 -9.33
C PHE A 65 -5.81 1.50 -9.56
N TYR A 66 -4.80 0.74 -9.13
CA TYR A 66 -4.77 -0.71 -9.25
C TYR A 66 -5.91 -1.37 -8.46
N ILE A 67 -6.12 -0.97 -7.20
CA ILE A 67 -7.23 -1.48 -6.37
C ILE A 67 -8.59 -1.04 -6.93
N GLU A 68 -8.72 0.20 -7.40
CA GLU A 68 -9.96 0.71 -8.00
C GLU A 68 -10.32 -0.03 -9.30
N THR A 69 -9.31 -0.40 -10.10
CA THR A 69 -9.50 -1.08 -11.39
C THR A 69 -9.75 -2.57 -11.23
N PHE A 70 -8.99 -3.24 -10.35
CA PHE A 70 -8.96 -4.70 -10.27
C PHE A 70 -9.63 -5.28 -9.02
N GLY A 71 -10.03 -4.44 -8.08
CA GLY A 71 -10.65 -4.84 -6.82
C GLY A 71 -9.65 -5.17 -5.71
N ARG A 72 -10.17 -5.34 -4.49
CA ARG A 72 -9.37 -5.57 -3.27
C ARG A 72 -8.71 -6.95 -3.20
N ASP A 73 -9.17 -7.92 -3.99
CA ASP A 73 -8.64 -9.29 -4.05
C ASP A 73 -7.19 -9.36 -4.55
N MET A 74 -6.69 -8.24 -5.09
CA MET A 74 -5.30 -8.08 -5.52
C MET A 74 -4.34 -7.80 -4.36
N ILE A 75 -4.86 -7.35 -3.22
CA ILE A 75 -4.07 -7.30 -1.98
C ILE A 75 -4.01 -8.73 -1.46
N ASP A 76 -2.80 -9.23 -1.18
CA ASP A 76 -2.63 -10.57 -0.65
C ASP A 76 -3.01 -10.62 0.84
N ALA A 77 -4.31 -10.56 1.11
CA ALA A 77 -4.88 -10.47 2.45
C ALA A 77 -4.59 -11.71 3.31
N ASP A 78 -4.39 -12.87 2.67
CA ASP A 78 -4.08 -14.14 3.35
C ASP A 78 -2.58 -14.27 3.70
N SER A 79 -1.72 -13.45 3.10
CA SER A 79 -0.28 -13.42 3.35
C SER A 79 0.23 -11.99 3.54
N PRO A 80 -0.19 -11.29 4.62
CA PRO A 80 0.24 -9.92 4.86
C PRO A 80 1.75 -9.84 5.11
N VAL A 81 2.39 -8.84 4.51
CA VAL A 81 3.81 -8.57 4.75
C VAL A 81 3.97 -7.95 6.14
N LEU A 82 4.40 -8.75 7.10
CA LEU A 82 4.61 -8.30 8.49
C LEU A 82 5.90 -7.50 8.65
N GLU A 83 6.97 -7.88 7.95
CA GLU A 83 8.28 -7.25 7.99
C GLU A 83 9.03 -7.48 6.68
N ALA A 84 9.96 -6.58 6.35
CA ALA A 84 10.83 -6.68 5.19
C ALA A 84 12.25 -6.26 5.60
N PHE A 85 13.23 -7.03 5.15
CA PHE A 85 14.65 -6.80 5.44
C PHE A 85 15.42 -6.62 4.13
N VAL A 86 16.37 -5.69 4.13
CA VAL A 86 17.35 -5.53 3.05
C VAL A 86 18.67 -6.12 3.54
N ALA A 87 19.28 -7.00 2.76
CA ALA A 87 20.55 -7.63 3.09
C ALA A 87 21.47 -7.62 1.88
N GLU A 88 22.75 -7.36 2.11
CA GLU A 88 23.81 -7.54 1.12
C GLU A 88 24.28 -9.00 1.16
N ALA A 89 24.43 -9.62 0.00
CA ALA A 89 25.00 -10.95 -0.13
C ALA A 89 26.15 -10.91 -1.14
N GLY A 90 27.32 -11.41 -0.74
CA GLY A 90 28.42 -11.65 -1.67
C GLY A 90 28.07 -12.83 -2.58
N VAL A 91 28.23 -12.65 -3.89
CA VAL A 91 28.09 -13.70 -4.91
C VAL A 91 29.47 -14.06 -5.45
#